data_AF-A0A9D5HLU5-F1
#
_entry.id   AF-A0A9D5HLU5-F1
#
_cell.length_a   1.000
_cell.length_b   1.000
_cell.length_c   1.000
_cell.angle_alpha   90.00
_cell.angle_beta   90.00
_cell.angle_gamma   90.00
#
_symmetry.space_group_name_H-M   'P 1'
#
loop_
_entity.id
_entity.type
_entity.pdbx_description
1 polymer ?
#
loop_
_entity_poly.entity_id
_entity_poly.type
_entity_poly.pdbx_seq_one_letter_code
_entity_poly.pdbx_strand_id
1 'polypeptide(L)'
;MISLFRARVWHYGFLEFLEDGSESKFKEGQEVSLYVDAERRELNSRLHSAGHLLDVCMRNVGLSYLEPTKGYHFPDGPFVEYKGVIPQDQLLLKQKELEAEANALISTGGKVSASILPYDEAAKWCGGDLPSYIAEGSTPRIVKLGDSPGCPCGGTHVTDIANIRSLKVSQIRTKKGFTKVFYNINP
;
A
#
# COMPACT_ATOMS: atom_id res chain seq x y z
N MET A 1 -13.09 13.89 0.55
CA MET A 1 -12.93 12.72 -0.34
C MET A 1 -12.36 13.22 -1.66
N ILE A 2 -11.46 12.44 -2.28
CA ILE A 2 -10.88 12.79 -3.58
C ILE A 2 -11.29 11.72 -4.61
N SER A 3 -11.67 12.13 -5.81
CA SER A 3 -11.94 11.21 -6.93
C SER A 3 -11.06 11.56 -8.13
N LEU A 4 -10.54 10.56 -8.83
CA LEU A 4 -9.75 10.72 -10.05
C LEU A 4 -10.58 10.27 -11.26
N PHE A 5 -10.83 11.19 -12.20
CA PHE A 5 -11.49 10.85 -13.47
C PHE A 5 -10.79 11.58 -14.61
N ARG A 6 -10.32 10.84 -15.64
CA ARG A 6 -9.59 11.39 -16.79
C ARG A 6 -8.44 12.33 -16.40
N ALA A 7 -7.59 11.87 -15.47
CA ALA A 7 -6.46 12.63 -14.91
C ALA A 7 -6.84 13.94 -14.18
N ARG A 8 -8.11 14.12 -13.79
CA ARG A 8 -8.57 15.25 -12.98
C ARG A 8 -8.90 14.82 -11.55
N VAL A 9 -8.41 15.59 -10.59
CA VAL A 9 -8.62 15.37 -9.15
C VAL A 9 -9.79 16.24 -8.67
N TRP A 10 -10.85 15.59 -8.24
CA TRP A 10 -12.04 16.24 -7.68
C TRP A 10 -11.93 16.29 -6.16
N HIS A 11 -12.22 17.45 -5.57
CA HIS A 11 -12.17 17.66 -4.13
C HIS A 11 -13.59 17.78 -3.56
N TYR A 12 -13.92 16.93 -2.60
CA TYR A 12 -15.19 16.95 -1.86
C TYR A 12 -14.88 17.14 -0.38
N GLY A 13 -15.50 18.11 0.27
CA GLY A 13 -15.24 18.37 1.69
C GLY A 13 -15.98 19.58 2.23
N PHE A 14 -15.59 19.96 3.43
CA PHE A 14 -16.05 21.17 4.08
C PHE A 14 -15.28 22.36 3.54
N LEU A 15 -15.98 23.48 3.32
CA LEU A 15 -15.43 24.71 2.79
C LEU A 15 -15.62 25.79 3.85
N GLU A 16 -14.52 26.35 4.32
CA GLU A 16 -14.53 27.51 5.21
C GLU A 16 -14.26 28.76 4.38
N PHE A 17 -15.18 29.71 4.46
CA PHE A 17 -15.04 31.01 3.82
C PHE A 17 -14.73 32.04 4.90
N LEU A 18 -13.71 32.86 4.65
CA LEU A 18 -13.24 33.88 5.61
C LEU A 18 -14.22 35.06 5.75
N GLU A 19 -15.23 35.17 4.88
CA GLU A 19 -16.24 36.23 4.90
C GLU A 19 -17.67 35.67 5.09
N ASP A 20 -18.41 36.31 5.99
CA ASP A 20 -19.80 36.05 6.34
C ASP A 20 -20.74 36.35 5.16
N GLY A 21 -21.53 35.34 4.78
CA GLY A 21 -22.85 35.62 4.20
C GLY A 21 -22.93 35.71 2.68
N SER A 22 -22.61 34.64 1.97
CA SER A 22 -23.36 34.20 0.76
C SER A 22 -22.86 32.83 0.32
N GLU A 23 -23.70 32.06 -0.39
CA GLU A 23 -23.32 30.81 -1.05
C GLU A 23 -22.15 31.06 -2.02
N SER A 24 -20.93 31.01 -1.53
CA SER A 24 -19.74 31.38 -2.27
C SER A 24 -19.30 30.21 -3.13
N LYS A 25 -19.76 30.22 -4.38
CA LYS A 25 -19.20 29.39 -5.45
C LYS A 25 -17.77 29.85 -5.72
N PHE A 26 -16.83 28.91 -5.72
CA PHE A 26 -15.48 29.15 -6.22
C PHE A 26 -15.53 29.80 -7.60
N LYS A 27 -14.65 30.77 -7.85
CA LYS A 27 -14.41 31.32 -9.18
C LYS A 27 -13.20 30.62 -9.81
N GLU A 28 -13.23 30.42 -11.11
CA GLU A 28 -12.06 29.92 -11.84
C GLU A 28 -10.88 30.89 -11.65
N GLY A 29 -9.70 30.34 -11.36
CA GLY A 29 -8.49 31.12 -11.06
C GLY A 29 -8.41 31.66 -9.63
N GLN A 30 -9.41 31.41 -8.77
CA GLN A 30 -9.36 31.81 -7.36
C GLN A 30 -8.28 31.01 -6.61
N GLU A 31 -7.42 31.71 -5.88
CA GLU A 31 -6.48 31.09 -4.96
C GLU A 31 -7.20 30.53 -3.74
N VAL A 32 -6.77 29.35 -3.30
CA VAL A 32 -7.35 28.63 -2.17
C VAL A 32 -6.24 28.03 -1.32
N SER A 33 -6.48 27.93 -0.01
CA SER A 33 -5.64 27.15 0.90
C SER A 33 -6.27 25.79 1.11
N LEU A 34 -5.50 24.72 0.90
CA LEU A 34 -5.96 23.35 1.08
C LEU A 34 -5.11 22.66 2.14
N TYR A 35 -5.79 22.06 3.13
CA TYR A 35 -5.17 21.30 4.20
C TYR A 35 -5.59 19.84 4.10
N VAL A 36 -4.60 18.96 4.22
CA VAL A 36 -4.83 17.52 4.32
C VAL A 36 -4.81 17.15 5.80
N ASP A 37 -5.76 16.33 6.23
CA ASP A 37 -5.71 15.66 7.54
C ASP A 37 -4.43 14.81 7.62
N ALA A 38 -3.44 15.31 8.36
CA ALA A 38 -2.10 14.75 8.41
C ALA A 38 -2.09 13.38 9.10
N GLU A 39 -2.84 13.20 10.18
CA GLU A 39 -2.92 11.94 10.93
C GLU A 39 -3.56 10.85 10.07
N ARG A 40 -4.68 11.16 9.42
CA ARG A 40 -5.33 10.23 8.48
C ARG A 40 -4.43 9.89 7.30
N ARG A 41 -3.69 10.88 6.80
CA ARG A 41 -2.74 10.71 5.69
C ARG A 41 -1.56 9.82 6.08
N GLU A 42 -1.03 9.98 7.28
CA GLU A 42 0.03 9.14 7.85
C GLU A 42 -0.46 7.70 8.05
N LEU A 43 -1.59 7.53 8.74
CA LEU A 43 -2.19 6.22 9.01
C LEU A 43 -2.38 5.40 7.73
N ASN A 44 -2.99 6.00 6.70
CA ASN A 44 -3.19 5.33 5.41
C ASN A 44 -1.86 5.00 4.70
N SER A 45 -0.86 5.87 4.80
CA SER A 45 0.49 5.60 4.27
C SER A 45 1.14 4.39 4.95
N ARG A 46 1.01 4.30 6.27
CA ARG A 46 1.54 3.21 7.08
C ARG A 46 0.82 1.90 6.77
N LEU A 47 -0.51 1.92 6.72
CA LEU A 47 -1.33 0.76 6.35
C LEU A 47 -0.99 0.23 4.95
N HIS A 48 -0.85 1.12 3.97
CA HIS A 48 -0.49 0.74 2.62
C HIS A 48 0.92 0.13 2.57
N SER A 49 1.88 0.76 3.24
CA SER A 49 3.27 0.24 3.29
C SER A 49 3.36 -1.10 4.00
N ALA A 50 2.58 -1.32 5.07
CA ALA A 50 2.45 -2.61 5.75
C ALA A 50 1.89 -3.70 4.82
N GLY A 51 0.97 -3.36 3.92
CA GLY A 51 0.49 -4.26 2.87
C GLY A 51 1.60 -4.77 1.96
N HIS A 52 2.42 -3.85 1.43
CA HIS A 52 3.59 -4.22 0.60
C HIS A 52 4.65 -4.99 1.39
N LEU A 53 4.86 -4.63 2.66
CA LEU A 53 5.79 -5.36 3.51
C LEU A 53 5.35 -6.82 3.69
N LEU A 54 4.03 -7.09 3.79
CA LEU A 54 3.54 -8.47 3.83
C LEU A 54 3.89 -9.25 2.57
N ASP A 55 3.87 -8.66 1.38
CA ASP A 55 4.28 -9.35 0.15
C ASP A 55 5.76 -9.77 0.20
N VAL A 56 6.61 -8.96 0.84
CA VAL A 56 8.01 -9.32 1.12
C VAL A 56 8.07 -10.49 2.11
N CYS A 57 7.33 -10.39 3.21
CA CYS A 57 7.31 -11.41 4.26
C CYS A 57 6.84 -12.76 3.73
N MET A 58 5.78 -12.79 2.90
CA MET A 58 5.26 -14.00 2.27
C MET A 58 6.34 -14.73 1.49
N ARG A 59 7.18 -14.01 0.73
CA ARG A 59 8.31 -14.61 0.02
C ARG A 59 9.34 -15.17 1.00
N ASN A 60 9.71 -14.40 2.02
CA ASN A 60 10.74 -14.79 3.00
C ASN A 60 10.35 -16.01 3.84
N VAL A 61 9.06 -16.19 4.15
CA VAL A 61 8.56 -17.34 4.91
C VAL A 61 8.19 -18.54 4.01
N GLY A 62 8.63 -18.56 2.76
CA GLY A 62 8.44 -19.69 1.85
C GLY A 62 7.04 -19.81 1.25
N LEU A 63 6.28 -18.72 1.21
CA LEU A 63 4.95 -18.64 0.57
C LEU A 63 5.01 -17.90 -0.78
N SER A 64 6.18 -17.84 -1.43
CA SER A 64 6.36 -17.14 -2.71
C SER A 64 5.53 -17.70 -3.88
N TYR A 65 4.98 -18.91 -3.73
CA TYR A 65 4.07 -19.53 -4.70
C TYR A 65 2.65 -18.96 -4.65
N LEU A 66 2.34 -18.12 -3.65
CA LEU A 66 1.05 -17.45 -3.52
C LEU A 66 1.14 -16.05 -4.14
N GLU A 67 0.52 -15.88 -5.30
CA GLU A 67 0.55 -14.62 -6.04
C GLU A 67 -0.42 -13.60 -5.43
N PRO A 68 -0.01 -12.36 -5.12
CA PRO A 68 -0.91 -11.34 -4.61
C PRO A 68 -1.92 -10.91 -5.67
N THR A 69 -3.20 -10.83 -5.30
CA THR A 69 -4.29 -10.49 -6.22
C THR A 69 -5.03 -9.22 -5.84
N LYS A 70 -5.18 -8.95 -4.54
CA LYS A 70 -5.97 -7.81 -4.05
C LYS A 70 -5.48 -7.32 -2.70
N GLY A 71 -5.25 -6.02 -2.59
CA GLY A 71 -5.01 -5.33 -1.33
C GLY A 71 -6.22 -4.51 -0.87
N TYR A 72 -6.46 -4.47 0.42
CA TYR A 72 -7.31 -3.49 1.08
C TYR A 72 -6.53 -2.90 2.25
N HIS A 73 -6.09 -1.65 2.14
CA HIS A 73 -5.14 -1.02 3.07
C HIS A 73 -5.77 0.14 3.84
N PHE A 74 -7.02 -0.05 4.27
CA PHE A 74 -7.76 0.94 5.04
C PHE A 74 -7.99 0.45 6.47
N PRO A 75 -8.30 1.35 7.42
CA PRO A 75 -8.40 1.00 8.84
C PRO A 75 -9.43 -0.10 9.16
N ASP A 76 -10.47 -0.25 8.33
CA ASP A 76 -11.59 -1.18 8.55
C ASP A 76 -11.25 -2.63 8.15
N GLY A 77 -10.19 -3.18 8.75
CA GLY A 77 -9.75 -4.56 8.54
C GLY A 77 -8.88 -4.74 7.30
N PRO A 78 -7.64 -4.23 7.32
CA PRO A 78 -6.76 -4.29 6.17
C PRO A 78 -6.30 -5.74 5.91
N PHE A 79 -6.15 -6.09 4.63
CA PHE A 79 -5.72 -7.42 4.20
C PHE A 79 -5.01 -7.41 2.86
N VAL A 80 -4.26 -8.49 2.61
CA VAL A 80 -3.82 -8.88 1.26
C VAL A 80 -4.40 -10.26 0.93
N GLU A 81 -4.98 -10.39 -0.25
CA GLU A 81 -5.48 -11.65 -0.82
C GLU A 81 -4.45 -12.18 -1.81
N TYR A 82 -4.20 -13.49 -1.72
CA TYR A 82 -3.27 -14.22 -2.57
C TYR A 82 -3.99 -15.41 -3.22
N LYS A 83 -3.61 -15.71 -4.46
CA LYS A 83 -4.06 -16.89 -5.20
C LYS A 83 -3.31 -18.12 -4.71
N GLY A 84 -4.05 -19.13 -4.29
CA GLY A 84 -3.56 -20.38 -3.72
C GLY A 84 -4.01 -20.57 -2.26
N VAL A 85 -3.47 -21.62 -1.64
CA VAL A 85 -3.90 -22.07 -0.31
C VAL A 85 -2.68 -22.30 0.58
N ILE A 86 -2.75 -21.79 1.81
CA ILE A 86 -1.93 -22.26 2.92
C ILE A 86 -2.66 -23.45 3.58
N PRO A 87 -2.02 -24.62 3.72
CA PRO A 87 -2.59 -25.78 4.40
C PRO A 87 -3.09 -25.44 5.81
N GLN A 88 -4.22 -26.04 6.22
CA GLN A 88 -4.93 -25.68 7.45
C GLN A 88 -4.07 -25.89 8.72
N ASP A 89 -3.25 -26.93 8.72
CA ASP A 89 -2.29 -27.28 9.76
C ASP A 89 -1.12 -26.29 9.86
N GLN A 90 -0.82 -25.56 8.78
CA GLN A 90 0.25 -24.57 8.74
C GLN A 90 -0.21 -23.14 9.07
N LEU A 91 -1.51 -22.86 9.08
CA LEU A 91 -2.02 -21.50 9.24
C LEU A 91 -1.50 -20.79 10.48
N LEU A 92 -1.52 -21.46 11.64
CA LEU A 92 -1.07 -20.86 12.90
C LEU A 92 0.44 -20.62 12.91
N LEU A 93 1.21 -21.53 12.32
CA LEU A 93 2.65 -21.39 12.18
C LEU A 93 2.98 -20.21 11.25
N LYS A 94 2.40 -20.18 10.06
CA LYS A 94 2.62 -19.12 9.07
C LYS A 94 2.15 -17.75 9.54
N GLN A 95 1.07 -17.68 10.33
CA GLN A 95 0.65 -16.46 10.99
C GLN A 95 1.75 -15.89 11.90
N LYS A 96 2.38 -16.74 12.73
CA LYS A 96 3.47 -16.33 13.63
C LYS A 96 4.74 -15.96 12.87
N GLU A 97 5.11 -16.75 11.84
CA GLU A 97 6.27 -16.48 11.01
C GLU A 97 6.14 -15.14 10.26
N LEU A 98 4.97 -14.87 9.66
CA LEU A 98 4.70 -13.61 8.97
C LEU A 98 4.77 -12.40 9.92
N GLU A 99 4.21 -12.53 11.12
CA GLU A 99 4.27 -11.46 12.13
C GLU A 99 5.70 -11.22 12.62
N ALA A 100 6.44 -12.29 12.92
CA ALA A 100 7.82 -12.19 13.36
C ALA A 100 8.72 -11.56 12.28
N GLU A 101 8.59 -12.02 11.03
CA GLU A 101 9.33 -11.51 9.89
C GLU A 101 9.01 -10.03 9.62
N ALA A 102 7.72 -9.66 9.62
CA ALA A 102 7.32 -8.27 9.42
C ALA A 102 7.93 -7.35 10.48
N ASN A 103 7.89 -7.73 11.76
CA ASN A 103 8.45 -6.91 12.82
C ASN A 103 9.99 -6.91 12.82
N ALA A 104 10.64 -7.98 12.36
CA ALA A 104 12.10 -8.00 12.16
C ALA A 104 12.53 -7.00 11.05
N LEU A 105 11.81 -6.97 9.92
CA LEU A 105 12.05 -6.00 8.86
C LEU A 105 11.74 -4.56 9.31
N ILE A 106 10.66 -4.36 10.09
CA ILE A 106 10.34 -3.05 10.68
C ILE A 106 11.44 -2.59 11.63
N SER A 107 11.94 -3.48 12.48
CA SER A 107 13.02 -3.16 13.42
C SER A 107 14.34 -2.86 12.71
N THR A 108 14.62 -3.52 11.59
CA THR A 108 15.80 -3.27 10.76
C THR A 108 15.66 -1.92 10.02
N GLY A 109 14.43 -1.56 9.67
CA GLY A 109 14.14 -0.40 8.85
C GLY A 109 14.57 -0.59 7.40
N GLY A 110 14.52 0.49 6.64
CA GLY A 110 14.98 0.50 5.27
C GLY A 110 14.22 1.52 4.43
N LYS A 111 14.97 2.21 3.58
CA LYS A 111 14.43 3.30 2.77
C LYS A 111 13.30 2.79 1.87
N VAL A 112 12.18 3.47 1.92
CA VAL A 112 11.10 3.31 0.95
C VAL A 112 11.28 4.36 -0.13
N SER A 113 11.45 3.91 -1.37
CA SER A 113 11.64 4.79 -2.52
C SER A 113 10.49 4.63 -3.50
N ALA A 114 10.15 5.72 -4.18
CA ALA A 114 9.17 5.72 -5.25
C ALA A 114 9.69 6.56 -6.40
N SER A 115 9.59 6.07 -7.62
CA SER A 115 10.06 6.77 -8.81
C SER A 115 9.22 6.42 -10.03
N ILE A 116 9.04 7.40 -10.92
CA ILE A 116 8.44 7.19 -12.25
C ILE A 116 9.60 6.83 -13.17
N LEU A 117 9.56 5.65 -13.77
CA LEU A 117 10.68 5.07 -14.50
C LEU A 117 10.24 4.64 -15.90
N PRO A 118 11.13 4.68 -16.92
CA PRO A 118 10.90 3.99 -18.18
C PRO A 118 10.62 2.50 -17.96
N TYR A 119 9.84 1.88 -18.86
CA TYR A 119 9.41 0.48 -18.75
C TYR A 119 10.57 -0.50 -18.41
N ASP A 120 11.69 -0.43 -19.13
CA ASP A 120 12.82 -1.35 -18.93
C ASP A 120 13.51 -1.16 -17.57
N GLU A 121 13.58 0.07 -17.06
CA GLU A 121 14.13 0.35 -15.74
C GLU A 121 13.18 -0.06 -14.63
N ALA A 122 11.88 0.16 -14.84
CA ALA A 122 10.83 -0.30 -13.95
C ALA A 122 10.85 -1.83 -13.82
N ALA A 123 11.00 -2.57 -14.94
CA ALA A 123 11.15 -4.02 -14.93
C ALA A 123 12.35 -4.47 -14.10
N LYS A 124 13.52 -3.81 -14.25
CA LYS A 124 14.71 -4.07 -13.42
C LYS A 124 14.43 -3.86 -11.93
N TRP A 125 13.72 -2.80 -11.57
CA TRP A 125 13.32 -2.52 -10.18
C TRP A 125 12.36 -3.58 -9.62
N CYS A 126 11.52 -4.17 -10.47
CA CYS A 126 10.54 -5.19 -10.11
C CYS A 126 11.08 -6.63 -10.17
N GLY A 127 12.38 -6.83 -10.38
CA GLY A 127 13.00 -8.15 -10.40
C GLY A 127 13.05 -8.82 -11.77
N GLY A 128 12.88 -8.04 -12.85
CA GLY A 128 13.14 -8.46 -14.23
C GLY A 128 11.93 -8.32 -15.17
N ASP A 129 10.72 -8.24 -14.63
CA ASP A 129 9.49 -8.15 -15.42
C ASP A 129 8.44 -7.28 -14.72
N LEU A 130 7.45 -6.81 -15.49
CA LEU A 130 6.32 -6.04 -15.01
C LEU A 130 5.01 -6.81 -15.17
N PRO A 131 4.01 -6.55 -14.32
CA PRO A 131 2.70 -7.15 -14.50
C PRO A 131 2.09 -6.81 -15.88
N SER A 132 1.36 -7.77 -16.46
CA SER A 132 0.81 -7.67 -17.82
C SER A 132 -0.16 -6.50 -18.07
N TYR A 133 -0.65 -5.85 -17.01
CA TYR A 133 -1.49 -4.67 -17.11
C TYR A 133 -0.70 -3.36 -17.27
N ILE A 134 0.63 -3.39 -17.16
CA ILE A 134 1.51 -2.26 -17.46
C ILE A 134 1.90 -2.36 -18.94
N ALA A 135 1.48 -1.36 -19.73
CA ALA A 135 1.79 -1.32 -21.14
C ALA A 135 3.29 -1.12 -21.40
N GLU A 136 3.82 -1.87 -22.37
CA GLU A 136 5.16 -1.63 -22.92
C GLU A 136 5.30 -0.18 -23.40
N GLY A 137 6.45 0.44 -23.14
CA GLY A 137 6.71 1.85 -23.47
C GLY A 137 6.08 2.87 -22.52
N SER A 138 5.33 2.45 -21.49
CA SER A 138 4.83 3.36 -20.45
C SER A 138 5.91 3.76 -19.43
N THR A 139 5.59 4.75 -18.59
CA THR A 139 6.45 5.18 -17.48
C THR A 139 5.76 4.95 -16.13
N PRO A 140 5.71 3.71 -15.61
CA PRO A 140 5.01 3.41 -14.37
C PRO A 140 5.70 4.03 -13.16
N ARG A 141 4.91 4.33 -12.12
CA ARG A 141 5.43 4.64 -10.79
C ARG A 141 5.71 3.35 -10.04
N ILE A 142 6.98 3.09 -9.74
CA ILE A 142 7.42 1.93 -8.98
C ILE A 142 7.72 2.35 -7.55
N VAL A 143 7.31 1.52 -6.59
CA VAL A 143 7.61 1.66 -5.16
C VAL A 143 8.48 0.49 -4.73
N LYS A 144 9.54 0.77 -3.98
CA LYS A 144 10.51 -0.22 -3.49
C LYS A 144 10.70 -0.06 -1.99
N LEU A 145 10.62 -1.16 -1.26
CA LEU A 145 10.81 -1.23 0.20
C LEU A 145 12.18 -1.85 0.48
N GLY A 146 13.13 -1.04 0.95
CA GLY A 146 14.51 -1.47 1.16
C GLY A 146 15.12 -2.04 -0.12
N ASP A 147 15.77 -3.20 -0.03
CA ASP A 147 16.41 -3.87 -1.17
C ASP A 147 15.49 -4.87 -1.90
N SER A 148 14.27 -5.10 -1.40
CA SER A 148 13.31 -6.02 -2.02
C SER A 148 12.89 -5.57 -3.42
N PRO A 149 12.54 -6.49 -4.34
CA PRO A 149 11.91 -6.11 -5.60
C PRO A 149 10.72 -5.17 -5.38
N GLY A 150 10.66 -4.11 -6.18
CA GLY A 150 9.58 -3.14 -6.14
C GLY A 150 8.32 -3.62 -6.86
N CYS A 151 7.28 -2.80 -6.83
CA CYS A 151 6.04 -3.05 -7.56
C CYS A 151 5.44 -1.75 -8.12
N PRO A 152 4.66 -1.81 -9.21
CA PRO A 152 3.86 -0.68 -9.66
C PRO A 152 2.84 -0.29 -8.60
N CYS A 153 2.91 0.95 -8.11
CA CYS A 153 1.96 1.44 -7.12
C CYS A 153 1.78 2.96 -7.22
N GLY A 154 0.52 3.40 -7.30
CA GLY A 154 0.13 4.82 -7.23
C GLY A 154 -0.15 5.31 -5.81
N GLY A 155 -0.01 4.43 -4.82
CA GLY A 155 -0.32 4.71 -3.42
C GLY A 155 0.67 5.63 -2.73
N THR A 156 0.27 6.08 -1.56
CA THR A 156 1.14 6.83 -0.66
C THR A 156 1.79 5.88 0.33
N HIS A 157 3.08 6.10 0.59
CA HIS A 157 3.88 5.22 1.45
C HIS A 157 4.59 6.02 2.54
N VAL A 158 5.10 5.31 3.54
CA VAL A 158 6.09 5.87 4.47
C VAL A 158 7.43 6.06 3.75
N THR A 159 8.34 6.82 4.33
CA THR A 159 9.70 7.04 3.80
C THR A 159 10.70 5.97 4.23
N ASP A 160 10.41 5.26 5.32
CA ASP A 160 11.24 4.18 5.87
C ASP A 160 10.33 3.08 6.42
N ILE A 161 10.71 1.82 6.23
CA ILE A 161 9.96 0.65 6.72
C ILE A 161 9.74 0.74 8.25
N ALA A 162 10.68 1.30 9.00
CA ALA A 162 10.56 1.50 10.44
C ALA A 162 9.35 2.38 10.84
N ASN A 163 8.91 3.28 9.96
CA ASN A 163 7.76 4.16 10.22
C ASN A 163 6.41 3.41 10.17
N ILE A 164 6.38 2.13 9.78
CA ILE A 164 5.21 1.26 9.99
C ILE A 164 4.98 1.04 11.50
N ARG A 165 6.06 1.07 12.29
CA ARG A 165 6.15 0.90 13.76
C ARG A 165 5.95 -0.54 14.23
N SER A 166 4.84 -1.17 13.87
CA SER A 166 4.62 -2.60 14.14
C SER A 166 3.53 -3.17 13.26
N LEU A 167 3.55 -4.48 13.08
CA LEU A 167 2.53 -5.21 12.34
C LEU A 167 2.08 -6.43 13.15
N LYS A 168 0.77 -6.62 13.25
CA LYS A 168 0.17 -7.82 13.84
C LYS A 168 -0.63 -8.55 12.78
N VAL A 169 -0.35 -9.83 12.53
CA VAL A 169 -1.15 -10.65 11.62
C VAL A 169 -2.37 -11.13 12.39
N SER A 170 -3.53 -10.53 12.15
CA SER A 170 -4.73 -10.77 12.95
C SER A 170 -5.40 -12.09 12.59
N GLN A 171 -5.43 -12.44 11.31
CA GLN A 171 -6.06 -13.68 10.85
C GLN A 171 -5.57 -14.09 9.46
N ILE A 172 -5.46 -15.40 9.23
CA ILE A 172 -5.35 -15.97 7.89
C ILE A 172 -6.63 -16.75 7.58
N ARG A 173 -7.24 -16.47 6.42
CA ARG A 173 -8.46 -17.18 5.95
C ARG A 173 -8.22 -17.75 4.56
N THR A 174 -8.45 -19.05 4.39
CA THR A 174 -8.44 -19.69 3.08
C THR A 174 -9.87 -19.97 2.62
N LYS A 175 -10.24 -19.56 1.41
CA LYS A 175 -11.54 -19.87 0.81
C LYS A 175 -11.43 -19.95 -0.72
N LYS A 176 -11.98 -21.03 -1.31
CA LYS A 176 -12.09 -21.22 -2.78
C LYS A 176 -10.77 -21.01 -3.54
N GLY A 177 -9.65 -21.51 -3.01
CA GLY A 177 -8.35 -21.38 -3.67
C GLY A 177 -7.68 -20.01 -3.50
N PHE A 178 -8.14 -19.19 -2.55
CA PHE A 178 -7.51 -17.93 -2.18
C PHE A 178 -7.22 -17.90 -0.69
N THR A 179 -6.11 -17.29 -0.31
CA THR A 179 -5.73 -17.03 1.07
C THR A 179 -5.71 -15.52 1.31
N LYS A 180 -6.41 -15.07 2.35
CA LYS A 180 -6.38 -13.69 2.85
C LYS A 180 -5.58 -13.62 4.13
N VAL A 181 -4.63 -12.70 4.18
CA VAL A 181 -3.86 -12.35 5.36
C VAL A 181 -4.33 -10.99 5.84
N PHE A 182 -5.06 -10.98 6.96
CA PHE A 182 -5.50 -9.78 7.63
C PHE A 182 -4.43 -9.32 8.61
N TYR A 183 -4.25 -8.01 8.72
CA TYR A 183 -3.26 -7.43 9.61
C TYR A 183 -3.83 -6.21 10.34
N ASN A 184 -3.07 -5.73 11.32
CA ASN A 184 -3.26 -4.44 11.97
C ASN A 184 -1.88 -3.81 12.18
N ILE A 185 -1.83 -2.49 12.27
CA ILE A 185 -0.64 -1.77 12.72
C ILE A 185 -0.98 -1.07 14.05
N ASN A 186 0.00 -0.90 14.93
CA ASN A 186 -0.26 -0.12 16.14
C ASN A 186 -0.41 1.37 15.79
N PRO A 187 -1.15 2.15 16.59
CA PRO A 187 -1.27 3.59 16.42
C PRO A 187 0.07 4.33 16.31
#